data_AF-A0A5A7SPX9-F1
#
_entry.id   AF-A0A5A7SPX9-F1
#
_cell.length_a   1.000
_cell.length_b   1.000
_cell.length_c   1.000
_cell.angle_alpha   90.00
_cell.angle_beta   90.00
_cell.angle_gamma   90.00
#
_symmetry.space_group_name_H-M   'P 1'
#
loop_
_entity.id
_entity.type
_entity.pdbx_description
1 polymer ?
#
loop_
_entity_poly.entity_id
_entity_poly.type
_entity_poly.pdbx_seq_one_letter_code
_entity_poly.pdbx_strand_id
1 'polypeptide(L)'
;MKHSSARNVIERAFGVLKGRWAILRGKLYYPLQVQCRTILACALLHNLIKREMTYCNDVEDEDEGDSTYATTTASEDIQYIETTNKWSQWRDDLDESMFTDWQLRNA
;
A
#
# COMPACT_ATOMS: atom_id res chain seq x y z
N MET A 1 14.28 14.02 -25.60
CA MET A 1 13.09 13.16 -25.45
C MET A 1 13.33 11.83 -24.73
N LYS A 2 14.52 11.18 -24.79
CA LYS A 2 14.76 9.90 -24.11
C LYS A 2 14.69 9.95 -22.57
N HIS A 3 15.16 11.04 -21.96
CA HIS A 3 15.12 11.20 -20.50
C HIS A 3 13.70 11.33 -19.95
N SER A 4 12.82 12.01 -20.67
CA SER A 4 11.42 12.25 -20.26
C SER A 4 10.61 10.95 -20.25
N SER A 5 10.82 10.09 -21.24
CA SER A 5 10.13 8.79 -21.34
C SER A 5 10.53 7.83 -20.22
N ALA A 6 11.83 7.70 -19.93
CA ALA A 6 12.30 6.85 -18.84
C ALA A 6 11.78 7.33 -17.48
N ARG A 7 11.78 8.65 -17.24
CA ARG A 7 11.23 9.23 -16.02
C ARG A 7 9.74 8.93 -15.86
N ASN A 8 8.96 9.06 -16.93
CA ASN A 8 7.52 8.76 -16.90
C ASN A 8 7.25 7.30 -16.51
N VAL A 9 7.99 6.34 -17.07
CA VAL A 9 7.84 4.92 -16.72
C VAL A 9 8.14 4.68 -15.24
N ILE A 10 9.19 5.30 -14.72
CA ILE A 10 9.57 5.18 -13.30
C ILE A 10 8.50 5.78 -12.41
N GLU A 11 8.02 7.00 -12.72
CA GLU A 11 6.99 7.68 -11.94
C GLU A 11 5.68 6.89 -11.91
N ARG A 12 5.24 6.34 -13.05
CA ARG A 12 4.06 5.46 -13.13
C ARG A 12 4.22 4.19 -12.29
N ALA A 13 5.38 3.53 -12.35
CA ALA A 13 5.64 2.33 -11.57
C ALA A 13 5.57 2.60 -10.05
N PHE A 14 6.12 3.74 -9.59
CA PHE A 14 5.98 4.17 -8.21
C PHE A 14 4.55 4.57 -7.83
N GLY A 15 3.78 5.13 -8.76
CA GLY A 15 2.36 5.41 -8.60
C GLY A 15 1.56 4.15 -8.26
N VAL A 16 1.69 3.11 -9.07
CA VAL A 16 1.03 1.80 -8.85
C VAL A 16 1.41 1.21 -7.49
N LEU A 17 2.69 1.22 -7.15
CA LEU A 17 3.15 0.69 -5.86
C LEU A 17 2.60 1.49 -4.67
N LYS A 18 2.51 2.82 -4.77
CA LYS A 18 1.92 3.66 -3.71
C LYS A 18 0.41 3.52 -3.61
N GLY A 19 -0.28 3.26 -4.74
CA GLY A 19 -1.70 2.94 -4.78
C GLY A 19 -2.01 1.69 -3.97
N ARG A 20 -1.23 0.61 -4.17
CA ARG A 20 -1.46 -0.68 -3.51
C ARG A 20 -0.92 -0.77 -2.08
N TRP A 21 0.21 -0.13 -1.78
CA TRP A 21 0.92 -0.29 -0.51
C TRP A 21 0.92 1.00 0.33
N ALA A 22 0.08 1.05 1.38
CA ALA A 22 -0.06 2.22 2.25
C ALA A 22 1.26 2.66 2.92
N ILE A 23 2.18 1.72 3.20
CA ILE A 23 3.50 1.99 3.77
C ILE A 23 4.36 2.92 2.90
N LEU A 24 4.10 2.97 1.58
CA LEU A 24 4.82 3.83 0.63
C LEU A 24 4.22 5.23 0.46
N ARG A 25 3.04 5.49 1.04
CA ARG A 25 2.35 6.80 0.95
C ARG A 25 2.92 7.83 1.94
N GLY A 26 3.40 7.37 3.09
CA GLY A 26 3.98 8.21 4.14
C GLY A 26 5.50 8.35 4.06
N LYS A 27 6.06 9.22 4.90
CA LYS A 27 7.51 9.25 5.13
C LYS A 27 7.93 7.99 5.87
N LEU A 28 8.92 7.29 5.31
CA LEU A 28 9.60 6.20 5.98
C LEU A 28 10.66 6.81 6.91
N TYR A 29 10.50 6.64 8.23
CA TYR A 29 11.48 7.08 9.24
C TYR A 29 12.66 6.11 9.41
N TYR A 30 12.79 5.14 8.50
CA TYR A 30 13.83 4.11 8.55
C TYR A 30 15.13 4.58 7.86
N PRO A 31 16.29 3.98 8.21
CA PRO A 31 17.52 4.18 7.45
C PRO A 31 17.34 3.86 5.96
N LEU A 32 18.07 4.55 5.08
CA LEU A 32 17.94 4.42 3.62
C LEU A 32 17.97 2.96 3.13
N GLN A 33 18.82 2.13 3.72
CA GLN A 33 18.92 0.72 3.37
C GLN A 33 17.62 -0.05 3.61
N VAL A 34 16.91 0.26 4.70
CA VAL A 34 15.62 -0.36 5.03
C VAL A 34 14.52 0.16 4.10
N GLN A 35 14.55 1.45 3.75
CA GLN A 35 13.61 2.02 2.78
C GLN A 35 13.74 1.32 1.42
N CYS A 36 14.97 1.15 0.91
CA CYS A 36 15.22 0.45 -0.36
C CYS A 36 14.75 -1.00 -0.32
N ARG A 37 15.01 -1.73 0.79
CA ARG A 37 14.53 -3.11 0.97
C ARG A 37 13.01 -3.18 1.01
N THR A 38 12.36 -2.21 1.64
CA THR A 38 10.89 -2.12 1.70
C THR A 38 10.29 -1.93 0.31
N ILE A 39 10.83 -0.98 -0.47
CA ILE A 39 10.39 -0.75 -1.85
C ILE A 39 10.57 -2.01 -2.70
N LEU A 40 11.72 -2.68 -2.58
CA LEU A 40 12.00 -3.92 -3.32
C LEU A 40 11.02 -5.04 -2.93
N ALA A 41 10.75 -5.22 -1.65
CA ALA A 41 9.78 -6.21 -1.17
C ALA A 41 8.38 -5.93 -1.72
N CYS A 42 7.92 -4.68 -1.71
CA CYS A 42 6.64 -4.28 -2.30
C CYS A 42 6.58 -4.59 -3.80
N ALA A 43 7.65 -4.36 -4.56
CA ALA A 43 7.71 -4.68 -5.99
C ALA A 43 7.68 -6.19 -6.24
N LEU A 44 8.44 -6.98 -5.47
CA LEU A 44 8.46 -8.43 -5.58
C LEU A 44 7.09 -9.04 -5.24
N LEU A 45 6.46 -8.59 -4.16
CA LEU A 45 5.13 -9.04 -3.77
C LEU A 45 4.07 -8.65 -4.81
N HIS A 46 4.14 -7.44 -5.35
CA HIS A 46 3.24 -7.01 -6.42
C HIS A 46 3.37 -7.91 -7.64
N ASN A 47 4.60 -8.22 -8.07
CA ASN A 47 4.85 -9.10 -9.20
C ASN A 47 4.37 -10.54 -8.94
N LEU A 48 4.59 -11.04 -7.72
CA LEU A 48 4.13 -12.37 -7.32
C LEU A 48 2.60 -12.44 -7.35
N ILE A 49 1.91 -11.48 -6.75
CA ILE A 49 0.44 -11.43 -6.74
C ILE A 49 -0.08 -11.33 -8.18
N LYS A 50 0.47 -10.44 -9.02
CA LYS A 50 0.07 -10.31 -10.43
C LYS A 50 0.26 -11.60 -11.22
N ARG A 51 1.28 -12.41 -10.89
CA ARG A 51 1.54 -13.69 -11.54
C ARG A 51 0.58 -14.78 -11.08
N GLU A 52 0.34 -14.91 -9.78
CA GLU A 52 -0.42 -16.02 -9.20
C GLU A 52 -1.94 -15.76 -9.15
N MET A 53 -2.37 -14.50 -9.00
CA MET A 53 -3.78 -14.09 -9.01
C MET A 53 -4.14 -13.50 -10.38
N THR A 54 -4.38 -14.37 -11.36
CA THR A 54 -4.82 -13.97 -12.72
C THR A 54 -6.26 -13.39 -12.76
N TYR A 55 -7.00 -13.44 -11.65
CA TYR A 55 -8.43 -13.08 -11.57
C TYR A 55 -8.79 -12.01 -10.52
N CYS A 56 -7.82 -11.43 -9.79
CA CYS A 56 -8.14 -10.21 -9.06
C CYS A 56 -8.14 -9.07 -10.07
N ASN A 57 -9.32 -8.49 -10.33
CA ASN A 57 -9.41 -7.19 -10.99
C ASN A 57 -8.69 -6.19 -10.09
N ASP A 58 -7.36 -6.11 -10.25
CA ASP A 58 -6.62 -4.93 -9.87
C ASP A 58 -7.28 -3.83 -10.71
N VAL A 59 -8.06 -2.98 -10.05
CA VAL A 59 -8.35 -1.65 -10.56
C VAL A 59 -6.97 -1.00 -10.66
N GLU A 60 -6.29 -1.26 -11.78
CA GLU A 60 -5.22 -0.42 -12.27
C GLU A 60 -5.93 0.90 -12.48
N ASP A 61 -5.80 1.82 -11.50
CA ASP A 61 -6.30 3.18 -11.60
C ASP A 61 -5.85 3.68 -12.97
N GLU A 62 -6.83 3.78 -13.88
CA GLU A 62 -6.63 4.35 -15.18
C GLU A 62 -6.02 5.72 -14.95
N ASP A 63 -4.95 5.97 -15.67
CA ASP A 63 -4.29 7.26 -15.81
C ASP A 63 -5.37 8.35 -15.91
N GLU A 64 -5.65 9.06 -14.81
CA GLU A 64 -6.57 10.20 -14.78
C GLU A 64 -5.86 11.37 -15.46
N GLY A 65 -5.69 11.22 -16.78
CA GLY A 65 -5.51 12.31 -17.70
C GLY A 65 -6.83 13.05 -17.78
N ASP A 66 -6.85 14.23 -17.15
CA ASP A 66 -7.68 15.39 -17.48
C ASP A 66 -8.85 15.11 -18.44
N SER A 67 -10.03 14.76 -17.90
CA SER A 67 -11.26 14.92 -18.65
C SER A 67 -12.48 15.12 -17.78
N THR A 68 -12.98 16.34 -17.85
CA THR A 68 -14.32 16.78 -17.50
C THR A 68 -15.41 15.81 -17.98
N TYR A 69 -16.49 15.71 -17.19
CA TYR A 69 -17.84 15.17 -17.43
C TYR A 69 -18.11 13.65 -17.34
N ALA A 70 -19.00 13.37 -16.37
CA ALA A 70 -19.67 12.12 -16.01
C ALA A 70 -20.21 11.25 -17.16
N THR A 71 -20.28 9.94 -16.92
CA THR A 71 -21.55 9.17 -16.98
C THR A 71 -21.43 7.82 -16.25
N THR A 72 -22.28 7.69 -15.23
CA THR A 72 -22.95 6.51 -14.65
C THR A 72 -22.54 5.11 -15.15
N THR A 73 -21.93 4.32 -14.27
CA THR A 73 -22.09 2.85 -14.29
C THR A 73 -22.35 2.39 -12.86
N ALA A 74 -23.47 1.69 -12.67
CA ALA A 74 -23.93 1.19 -11.38
C ALA A 74 -22.91 0.22 -10.78
N SER A 75 -22.06 0.72 -9.89
CA SER A 75 -21.24 -0.06 -8.98
C SER A 75 -22.09 -0.30 -7.74
N GLU A 76 -22.18 -1.53 -7.25
CA GLU A 76 -22.75 -1.81 -5.93
C GLU A 76 -21.84 -1.15 -4.89
N ASP A 77 -22.12 0.12 -4.60
CA ASP A 77 -21.40 0.91 -3.62
C ASP A 77 -21.55 0.25 -2.25
N ILE A 78 -20.41 -0.01 -1.60
CA ILE A 78 -20.38 -0.49 -0.22
C ILE A 78 -21.06 0.57 0.64
N GLN A 79 -22.32 0.29 1.00
CA GLN A 79 -23.21 1.25 1.64
C GLN A 79 -22.79 1.57 3.09
N TYR A 80 -21.92 0.75 3.69
CA TYR A 80 -21.51 0.90 5.08
C TYR A 80 -20.18 0.19 5.37
N ILE A 81 -19.20 0.95 5.88
CA ILE A 81 -17.97 0.42 6.46
C ILE A 81 -18.04 0.72 7.97
N GLU A 82 -18.33 -0.30 8.78
CA GLU A 82 -18.20 -0.15 10.23
C GLU A 82 -16.74 0.06 10.60
N THR A 83 -16.46 1.12 11.36
CA THR A 83 -15.18 1.29 12.05
C THR A 83 -15.07 0.29 13.18
N THR A 84 -14.76 -0.96 12.83
CA THR A 84 -14.47 -2.00 13.81
C THR A 84 -13.12 -1.71 14.48
N ASN A 85 -13.15 -1.52 15.80
CA ASN A 85 -11.96 -1.28 16.62
C ASN A 85 -11.15 -2.55 16.91
N LYS A 86 -11.57 -3.74 16.44
CA LYS A 86 -10.88 -5.02 16.69
C LYS A 86 -9.40 -4.99 16.31
N TRP A 87 -9.07 -4.35 15.19
CA TRP A 87 -7.67 -4.23 14.74
C TRP A 87 -6.85 -3.25 15.58
N SER A 88 -7.48 -2.23 16.17
CA SER A 88 -6.80 -1.35 17.11
C SER A 88 -6.57 -2.07 18.43
N GLN A 89 -7.60 -2.72 18.98
CA GLN A 89 -7.49 -3.52 20.21
C GLN A 89 -6.42 -4.60 20.10
N TRP A 90 -6.39 -5.37 19.00
CA TRP A 90 -5.36 -6.39 18.83
C TRP A 90 -3.93 -5.84 18.83
N ARG A 91 -3.73 -4.62 18.29
CA ARG A 91 -2.42 -3.96 18.32
C ARG A 91 -2.06 -3.45 19.72
N ASP A 92 -3.03 -2.90 20.44
CA ASP A 92 -2.84 -2.41 21.80
C ASP A 92 -2.51 -3.58 22.76
N ASP A 93 -3.22 -4.71 22.63
CA ASP A 93 -2.97 -5.94 23.41
C ASP A 93 -1.55 -6.50 23.12
N LEU A 94 -1.12 -6.45 21.85
CA LEU A 94 0.21 -6.90 21.47
C LEU A 94 1.30 -6.00 22.08
N ASP A 95 1.12 -4.68 22.04
CA ASP A 95 2.08 -3.72 22.60
C ASP A 95 2.22 -3.90 24.12
N GLU A 96 1.10 -4.08 24.82
CA GLU A 96 1.09 -4.36 26.26
C GLU A 96 1.81 -5.68 26.59
N SER A 97 1.60 -6.73 25.78
CA SER A 97 2.28 -8.02 25.96
C SER A 97 3.80 -7.91 25.75
N MET A 98 4.24 -7.11 24.78
CA MET A 98 5.65 -6.90 24.51
C MET A 98 6.32 -6.08 25.61
N PHE A 99 5.64 -5.05 26.10
CA PHE A 99 6.13 -4.20 27.19
C PHE A 99 6.27 -4.98 28.50
N THR A 100 5.29 -5.84 28.82
CA THR A 100 5.32 -6.68 30.02
C THR A 100 6.42 -7.74 29.95
N ASP A 101 6.63 -8.41 28.80
CA ASP A 101 7.75 -9.33 28.61
C ASP A 101 9.11 -8.62 28.76
N TRP A 102 9.24 -7.40 28.24
CA TRP A 102 10.43 -6.58 28.43
C TRP A 102 10.67 -6.24 29.91
N GLN A 103 9.65 -5.79 30.64
CA GLN A 103 9.73 -5.50 32.08
C GLN A 103 10.23 -6.73 32.87
N LEU A 104 9.73 -7.92 32.56
CA LEU A 104 10.12 -9.17 33.23
C LEU A 104 11.57 -9.59 32.95
N ARG A 105 12.10 -9.32 31.75
CA ARG A 105 13.48 -9.62 31.39
C ARG A 105 14.48 -8.62 31.97
N ASN A 106 14.02 -7.43 32.31
CA ASN A 106 14.84 -6.31 32.77
C ASN A 106 14.65 -5.98 34.26
N ALA A 107 13.92 -6.81 35.01
CA ALA A 107 13.83 -6.81 36.47
C ALA A 107 14.84 -7.79 37.09
#